data_AF-A0A3N3DPR0-F1
#
_entry.id   AF-A0A3N3DPR0-F1
#
_cell.length_a   1.000
_cell.length_b   1.000
_cell.length_c   1.000
_cell.angle_alpha   90.00
_cell.angle_beta   90.00
_cell.angle_gamma   90.00
#
_symmetry.space_group_name_H-M   'P 1'
#
loop_
_entity.id
_entity.type
_entity.pdbx_description
1 polymer ?
#
loop_
_entity_poly.entity_id
_entity_poly.type
_entity_poly.pdbx_seq_one_letter_code
_entity_poly.pdbx_strand_id
1 'polypeptide(L)' 'MVEIDELYRESKVFAMPSLFEGTGLSALDALNHHCNILITNRGGVDNYFDENAYFVEPTS' A
#
# COMPACT_ATOMS: atom_id res chain seq x y z
N MET A 1 19.41 4.32 -13.52
CA MET A 1 18.81 3.35 -12.59
C MET A 1 18.03 4.19 -11.60
N VAL A 2 16.72 4.00 -11.52
CA VAL A 2 15.85 4.77 -10.63
C VAL A 2 15.69 3.95 -9.36
N GLU A 3 15.87 4.58 -8.21
CA GLU A 3 15.78 3.91 -6.91
C GLU A 3 14.35 3.94 -6.36
N ILE A 4 13.99 2.97 -5.51
CA ILE A 4 12.61 2.83 -5.02
C ILE A 4 12.15 4.03 -4.16
N ASP A 5 13.08 4.64 -3.43
CA ASP A 5 12.86 5.83 -2.60
C ASP A 5 12.51 7.05 -3.46
N GLU A 6 13.10 7.18 -4.66
CA GLU A 6 12.74 8.23 -5.62
C GLU A 6 11.32 8.00 -6.14
N LEU A 7 10.98 6.75 -6.49
CA LEU A 7 9.63 6.40 -6.95
C LEU A 7 8.56 6.72 -5.91
N TYR A 8 8.81 6.43 -4.62
CA TYR A 8 7.86 6.79 -3.57
C TYR A 8 7.69 8.30 -3.44
N ARG A 9 8.78 9.08 -3.47
CA ARG A 9 8.71 10.55 -3.36
C ARG A 9 8.01 11.22 -4.54
N GLU A 10 8.12 10.64 -5.73
CA GLU A 10 7.45 11.14 -6.94
C GLU A 10 5.99 10.69 -7.06
N SER A 11 5.56 9.71 -6.25
CA SER A 11 4.23 9.13 -6.31
C SER A 11 3.29 9.74 -5.28
N LYS A 12 2.08 10.11 -5.73
CA LYS A 12 1.00 10.51 -4.80
C LYS A 12 0.26 9.31 -4.19
N VAL A 13 0.22 8.19 -4.91
CA VAL A 13 -0.55 6.99 -4.54
C VAL A 13 0.32 5.76 -4.73
N PHE A 14 0.31 4.85 -3.76
CA PHE A 14 0.86 3.52 -3.86
C PHE A 14 -0.29 2.49 -3.86
N ALA A 15 -0.34 1.66 -4.89
CA ALA A 15 -1.40 0.69 -5.10
C ALA A 15 -0.87 -0.74 -4.96
N MET A 16 -1.44 -1.49 -4.04
CA MET A 16 -1.14 -2.90 -3.79
C MET A 16 -2.43 -3.73 -3.70
N PRO A 17 -3.16 -3.90 -4.83
CA PRO A 17 -4.37 -4.72 -4.91
C PRO A 17 -4.03 -6.22 -4.98
N SER A 18 -3.23 -6.72 -4.03
CA SER A 18 -2.83 -8.13 -3.97
C SER A 18 -4.05 -9.04 -3.72
N LEU A 19 -3.99 -10.30 -4.15
CA LEU A 19 -5.05 -11.27 -3.86
C LEU A 19 -5.15 -11.62 -2.36
N PHE A 20 -4.02 -11.56 -1.67
CA PHE A 20 -3.88 -11.77 -0.24
C PHE A 20 -2.59 -11.08 0.21
N GLU A 21 -2.63 -10.40 1.35
CA GLU A 21 -1.45 -9.74 1.91
C GLU A 21 -1.35 -10.01 3.43
N GLY A 22 -0.14 -10.31 3.89
CA GLY A 22 0.11 -10.55 5.31
C GLY A 22 0.19 -9.23 6.08
N THR A 23 1.33 -8.55 5.96
CA THR A 23 1.58 -7.28 6.63
C THR A 23 1.60 -6.10 5.65
N GLY A 24 2.01 -6.31 4.40
CA GLY A 24 2.11 -5.23 3.43
C GLY A 24 3.24 -4.24 3.71
N LEU A 25 4.45 -4.72 4.01
CA LEU A 25 5.62 -3.87 4.34
C LEU A 25 5.90 -2.80 3.28
N SER A 26 5.77 -3.13 1.99
CA SER A 26 5.97 -2.15 0.92
C SER A 26 4.95 -1.01 0.94
N ALA A 27 3.71 -1.28 1.38
CA ALA A 27 2.70 -0.24 1.57
C ALA A 27 2.98 0.60 2.83
N LEU A 28 3.57 0.02 3.90
CA LEU A 28 4.02 0.78 5.06
C LEU A 28 5.20 1.70 4.72
N ASP A 29 6.14 1.22 3.90
CA ASP A 29 7.24 2.06 3.40
C ASP A 29 6.70 3.22 2.56
N ALA A 30 5.77 2.95 1.64
CA ALA A 30 5.12 4.01 0.86
C ALA A 30 4.36 5.01 1.74
N LEU A 31 3.70 4.53 2.81
CA LEU A 31 3.00 5.39 3.79
C LEU A 31 3.99 6.30 4.54
N ASN A 32 5.18 5.80 4.88
CA ASN A 32 6.26 6.61 5.47
C ASN A 32 6.75 7.72 4.52
N HIS A 33 6.60 7.54 3.21
CA HIS A 33 6.85 8.55 2.19
C HIS A 33 5.63 9.44 1.88
N HIS A 34 4.57 9.36 2.69
CA HIS A 34 3.32 10.12 2.53
C HIS A 34 2.55 9.80 1.24
N CYS A 35 2.75 8.61 0.66
CA CYS A 35 1.86 8.11 -0.38
C CYS A 35 0.47 7.84 0.20
N ASN A 36 -0.58 8.13 -0.56
CA ASN A 36 -1.91 7.59 -0.26
C ASN A 36 -1.91 6.10 -0.59
N ILE A 37 -2.42 5.28 0.32
CA ILE A 37 -2.37 3.83 0.17
C ILE A 37 -3.68 3.30 -0.39
N LEU A 38 -3.59 2.50 -1.45
CA LEU A 38 -4.66 1.64 -1.94
C LEU A 38 -4.21 0.19 -1.78
N ILE A 39 -4.96 -0.61 -1.05
CA ILE A 39 -4.56 -1.98 -0.69
C ILE A 39 -5.76 -2.92 -0.67
N THR A 40 -5.53 -4.20 -0.91
CA THR A 40 -6.58 -5.23 -0.71
C THR A 40 -7.07 -5.26 0.74
N ASN A 41 -8.30 -5.71 0.98
CA ASN A 41 -8.80 -6.03 2.34
C ASN A 41 -8.62 -7.50 2.74
N ARG A 42 -7.85 -8.27 1.95
CA ARG A 42 -7.69 -9.71 2.15
C ARG A 42 -6.39 -10.01 2.89
N GLY A 43 -6.50 -10.58 4.09
CA GLY A 43 -5.36 -11.08 4.87
C GLY A 43 -5.19 -10.35 6.20
N GLY A 44 -3.95 -9.93 6.53
CA GLY A 44 -3.62 -9.34 7.83
C GLY A 44 -3.49 -7.81 7.84
N VAL A 45 -3.64 -7.16 6.68
CA VAL A 45 -3.43 -5.72 6.44
C VAL A 45 -4.31 -4.81 7.28
N ASP A 46 -5.53 -5.22 7.60
CA ASP A 46 -6.47 -4.42 8.39
C ASP A 46 -5.90 -4.07 9.78
N ASN A 47 -5.01 -4.90 10.34
CA ASN A 47 -4.37 -4.65 11.63
C ASN A 47 -3.29 -3.56 11.60
N TYR A 48 -2.83 -3.17 10.41
CA TYR A 48 -1.70 -2.27 10.24
C TYR A 48 -2.09 -0.93 9.62
N PHE A 49 -3.09 -0.92 8.73
CA PHE A 49 -3.43 0.27 7.97
C PHE A 49 -4.67 1.00 8.50
N ASP A 50 -5.64 0.30 9.09
CA ASP A 50 -6.88 0.87 9.64
C ASP A 50 -7.47 1.98 8.74
N GLU A 51 -7.68 3.19 9.26
CA GLU A 51 -8.21 4.34 8.49
C GLU A 51 -7.19 5.02 7.54
N ASN A 52 -5.93 4.56 7.50
CA ASN A 52 -4.85 5.14 6.69
C ASN A 52 -4.74 4.55 5.27
N ALA A 53 -5.67 3.68 4.86
CA ALA A 53 -5.69 3.10 3.52
C ALA A 53 -7.08 3.06 2.90
N TYR A 54 -7.09 3.08 1.57
CA TYR A 54 -8.26 2.76 0.76
C TYR A 54 -8.27 1.28 0.43
N PHE A 55 -9.20 0.56 1.06
CA PHE A 55 -9.37 -0.87 0.83
C PHE A 55 -10.13 -1.15 -0.46
N VAL A 56 -9.63 -2.10 -1.26
CA VAL A 56 -10.25 -2.53 -2.52
C VAL A 56 -10.50 -4.03 -2.58
N GLU A 57 -11.52 -4.41 -3.35
CA GLU A 57 -11.71 -5.80 -3.78
C GLU A 57 -10.80 -6.07 -4.99
N PRO A 58 -9.72 -6.87 -4.86
CA PRO A 58 -8.70 -7.01 -5.91
C PRO A 58 -9.18 -7.71 -7.18
N THR A 59 -10.41 -8.24 -7.21
CA THR A 59 -10.98 -8.99 -8.34
C THR A 59 -12.16 -8.32 -9.04
N SER A 60 -12.50 -7.07 -8.70
CA SER A 60 -13.64 -6.33 -9.28
C SER A 60 -13.26 -4.93 -9.78
#